data_AF-A0A3A9AJ40-F1
#
_entry.id   AF-A0A3A9AJ40-F1
#
_cell.length_a   1.000
_cell.length_b   1.000
_cell.length_c   1.000
_cell.angle_alpha   90.00
_cell.angle_beta   90.00
_cell.angle_gamma   90.00
#
_symmetry.space_group_name_H-M   'P 1'
#
loop_
_entity.id
_entity.type
_entity.pdbx_description
1 polymer ?
#
loop_
_entity_poly.entity_id
_entity_poly.type
_entity_poly.pdbx_seq_one_letter_code
_entity_poly.pdbx_strand_id
1 'polypeptide(L)'
;MKTSIDNLKVLIESLGEDWKTKLDMYLKNEDVDLDRKGKNSIEDFLQSCMEEIKDNKVSSLQRVEKKIDNDLLYKNLKKYLDEALWTFYAFAPLRALGAVNAQEACDIMEQVFNRSVLRFHPNIMQEYEKYHFDNGNAFIDFLNAQDGLCSYIIGKTMHYDAMLSFVHMQTRLPKELCKKLVDMVDGNFNELRLNYIIERLNSLCKYNDN
;
A
#
# COMPACT_ATOMS: atom_id res chain seq x y z
N MET A 1 16.78 -4.06 11.21
CA MET A 1 16.63 -3.32 9.94
C MET A 1 17.41 -2.01 10.07
N LYS A 2 18.11 -1.55 9.02
CA LYS A 2 18.78 -0.24 9.05
C LYS A 2 17.74 0.89 9.12
N THR A 3 18.10 2.02 9.72
CA THR A 3 17.22 3.21 9.78
C THR A 3 17.18 3.91 8.42
N SER A 4 16.19 4.78 8.20
CA SER A 4 16.12 5.62 6.99
C SER A 4 17.37 6.46 6.78
N ILE A 5 17.96 6.97 7.86
CA ILE A 5 19.21 7.73 7.81
C ILE A 5 20.40 6.87 7.42
N ASP A 6 20.47 5.64 7.90
CA ASP A 6 21.57 4.74 7.54
C ASP A 6 21.45 4.30 6.08
N ASN A 7 20.24 4.03 5.61
CA ASN A 7 20.01 3.71 4.20
C ASN A 7 20.22 4.92 3.28
N LEU A 8 19.91 6.14 3.73
CA LEU A 8 20.23 7.37 2.98
C LEU A 8 21.75 7.53 2.80
N LYS A 9 22.56 7.22 3.81
CA LYS A 9 24.03 7.26 3.67
C LYS A 9 24.51 6.25 2.62
N VAL A 10 23.99 5.02 2.66
CA VAL A 10 24.32 3.97 1.69
C VAL A 10 23.90 4.37 0.27
N LEU A 11 22.74 5.01 0.13
CA LEU A 11 22.25 5.57 -1.13
C LEU A 11 23.21 6.63 -1.67
N ILE A 12 23.61 7.60 -0.83
CA ILE A 12 24.56 8.67 -1.22
C ILE A 12 25.88 8.05 -1.71
N GLU A 13 26.41 7.09 -0.98
CA GLU A 13 27.64 6.37 -1.34
C GLU A 13 27.49 5.56 -2.64
N SER A 14 26.30 5.02 -2.90
CA SER A 14 26.05 4.17 -4.07
C SER A 14 25.78 4.98 -5.35
N LEU A 15 25.16 6.16 -5.22
CA LEU A 15 24.77 6.99 -6.37
C LEU A 15 25.80 8.07 -6.72
N GLY A 16 26.69 8.41 -5.78
CA GLY A 16 27.76 9.40 -5.96
C GLY A 16 27.29 10.85 -5.83
N GLU A 17 28.01 11.78 -6.47
CA GLU A 17 27.77 13.23 -6.35
C GLU A 17 26.36 13.64 -6.81
N ASP A 18 25.81 12.96 -7.83
CA ASP A 18 24.49 13.25 -8.42
C ASP A 18 23.32 12.55 -7.72
N TRP A 19 23.51 12.01 -6.51
CA TRP A 19 22.49 11.20 -5.83
C TRP A 19 21.15 11.92 -5.67
N LYS A 20 21.16 13.25 -5.44
CA LYS A 20 19.93 14.06 -5.30
C LYS A 20 19.12 14.05 -6.60
N THR A 21 19.78 14.28 -7.73
CA THR A 21 19.17 14.30 -9.06
C THR A 21 18.62 12.92 -9.41
N LYS A 22 19.42 11.87 -9.23
CA LYS A 22 19.00 10.49 -9.51
C LYS A 22 17.83 10.05 -8.64
N LEU A 23 17.82 10.44 -7.36
CA LEU A 23 16.69 10.19 -6.47
C LEU A 23 15.45 10.94 -6.94
N ASP A 24 15.55 12.24 -7.28
CA ASP A 24 14.42 13.03 -7.77
C ASP A 24 13.79 12.43 -9.03
N MET A 25 14.63 12.03 -10.00
CA MET A 25 14.19 11.35 -11.23
C MET A 25 13.48 10.03 -10.91
N TYR A 26 14.05 9.21 -10.03
CA TYR A 26 13.42 7.96 -9.60
C TYR A 26 12.04 8.20 -8.96
N LEU A 27 11.94 9.18 -8.05
CA LEU A 27 10.68 9.52 -7.37
C LEU A 27 9.59 10.00 -8.33
N LYS A 28 9.97 10.57 -9.48
CA LYS A 28 9.06 11.03 -10.53
C LYS A 28 8.75 9.97 -11.60
N ASN A 29 9.27 8.76 -11.44
CA ASN A 29 9.24 7.70 -12.46
C ASN A 29 9.84 8.15 -13.81
N GLU A 30 10.84 9.02 -13.77
CA GLU A 30 11.62 9.41 -14.95
C GLU A 30 12.69 8.34 -15.24
N ASP A 31 13.11 8.24 -16.50
CA ASP A 31 14.16 7.29 -16.90
C ASP A 31 15.50 7.70 -16.28
N VAL A 32 16.03 6.86 -15.41
CA VAL A 32 17.28 7.10 -14.68
C VAL A 32 18.20 5.90 -14.83
N ASP A 33 19.41 6.15 -15.33
CA ASP A 33 20.42 5.11 -15.48
C ASP A 33 20.97 4.72 -14.09
N LEU A 34 20.43 3.63 -13.55
CA LEU A 34 20.82 3.05 -12.28
C LEU A 34 21.25 1.61 -12.50
N ASP A 35 22.45 1.29 -12.03
CA ASP A 35 22.84 -0.10 -11.86
C ASP A 35 21.96 -0.77 -10.77
N ARG A 36 22.05 -2.10 -10.69
CA ARG A 36 21.28 -2.87 -9.70
C ARG A 36 21.54 -2.41 -8.27
N LYS A 37 22.77 -2.01 -7.95
CA LYS A 37 23.16 -1.58 -6.60
C LYS A 37 22.50 -0.24 -6.24
N GLY A 38 22.54 0.73 -7.16
CA GLY A 38 21.92 2.04 -7.02
C GLY A 38 20.41 1.91 -6.84
N LYS A 39 19.75 1.12 -7.69
CA LYS A 39 18.30 0.86 -7.57
C LYS A 39 17.93 0.25 -6.20
N ASN A 40 18.64 -0.80 -5.78
CA ASN A 40 18.40 -1.42 -4.48
C ASN A 40 18.62 -0.44 -3.31
N SER A 41 19.62 0.44 -3.40
CA SER A 41 19.88 1.42 -2.33
C SER A 41 18.76 2.46 -2.17
N ILE A 42 18.11 2.84 -3.29
CA ILE A 42 16.92 3.70 -3.28
C ILE A 42 15.74 2.94 -2.67
N GLU A 43 15.48 1.71 -3.11
CA GLU A 43 14.38 0.89 -2.61
C GLU A 43 14.51 0.62 -1.10
N ASP A 44 15.71 0.28 -0.62
CA ASP A 44 15.99 0.08 0.81
C ASP A 44 15.75 1.35 1.63
N PHE A 45 16.17 2.51 1.10
CA PHE A 45 15.92 3.81 1.73
C PHE A 45 14.42 4.12 1.82
N LEU A 46 13.69 4.02 0.70
CA LEU A 46 12.25 4.26 0.67
C LEU A 46 11.50 3.30 1.58
N GLN A 47 11.87 2.02 1.58
CA GLN A 47 11.29 1.02 2.47
C GLN A 47 11.50 1.39 3.93
N SER A 48 12.71 1.79 4.33
CA SER A 48 12.96 2.21 5.72
C SER A 48 12.19 3.48 6.11
N CYS A 49 12.01 4.44 5.20
CA CYS A 49 11.15 5.61 5.45
C CYS A 49 9.70 5.19 5.69
N MET A 50 9.14 4.32 4.84
CA MET A 50 7.78 3.82 4.98
C MET A 50 7.56 3.09 6.31
N GLU A 51 8.51 2.26 6.72
CA GLU A 51 8.44 1.53 7.99
C GLU A 51 8.49 2.47 9.20
N GLU A 52 9.35 3.48 9.16
CA GLU A 52 9.43 4.47 10.23
C GLU A 52 8.17 5.36 10.31
N ILE A 53 7.51 5.64 9.18
CA ILE A 53 6.20 6.30 9.16
C ILE A 53 5.14 5.43 9.82
N LYS A 54 5.07 4.14 9.46
CA LYS A 54 4.13 3.18 10.05
C LYS A 54 4.33 3.04 11.57
N ASP A 55 5.56 3.16 12.03
CA ASP A 55 5.94 3.14 13.45
C ASP A 55 5.80 4.50 14.16
N ASN A 56 5.29 5.54 13.48
CA ASN A 56 5.14 6.91 13.98
C ASN A 56 6.45 7.54 14.49
N LYS A 57 7.59 7.24 13.84
CA LYS A 57 8.92 7.77 14.19
C LYS A 57 9.19 9.12 13.53
N VAL A 58 8.39 10.13 13.89
CA VAL A 58 8.43 11.49 13.30
C VAL A 58 9.83 12.11 13.30
N SER A 59 10.62 11.87 14.35
CA SER A 59 11.99 12.39 14.46
C SER A 59 12.94 11.86 13.38
N SER A 60 12.68 10.68 12.82
CA SER A 60 13.55 10.10 11.78
C SER A 60 13.39 10.83 10.46
N LEU A 61 12.15 11.16 10.06
CA LEU A 61 11.89 11.93 8.85
C LEU A 61 12.46 13.35 8.91
N GLN A 62 12.43 14.00 10.09
CA GLN A 62 13.08 15.30 10.29
C GLN A 62 14.60 15.24 10.12
N ARG A 63 15.23 14.11 10.51
CA ARG A 63 16.67 13.90 10.25
C ARG A 63 16.92 13.70 8.76
N VAL A 64 16.05 12.96 8.07
CA VAL A 64 16.13 12.74 6.62
C VAL A 64 16.03 14.07 5.88
N GLU A 65 15.04 14.89 6.21
CA GLU A 65 14.86 16.26 5.69
C GLU A 65 16.13 17.09 5.82
N LYS A 66 16.68 17.17 7.04
CA LYS A 66 17.94 17.89 7.32
C LYS A 66 19.13 17.34 6.54
N LYS A 67 19.18 16.03 6.30
CA LYS A 67 20.29 15.40 5.57
C LYS A 67 20.15 15.61 4.06
N ILE A 68 18.92 15.65 3.55
CA ILE A 68 18.62 15.95 2.15
C ILE A 68 18.94 17.41 1.85
N ASP A 69 18.62 18.33 2.75
CA ASP A 69 18.94 19.76 2.64
C ASP A 69 18.58 20.30 1.24
N ASN A 70 17.34 20.03 0.84
CA ASN A 70 16.72 20.44 -0.43
C ASN A 70 15.20 20.27 -0.29
N ASP A 71 14.50 21.40 -0.14
CA ASP A 71 13.05 21.41 0.13
C ASP A 71 12.23 20.78 -0.99
N LEU A 72 12.62 21.01 -2.25
CA LEU A 72 11.89 20.48 -3.40
C LEU A 72 12.01 18.95 -3.48
N LEU A 73 13.23 18.43 -3.32
CA LEU A 73 13.48 16.99 -3.30
C LEU A 73 12.77 16.33 -2.11
N TYR A 74 12.82 16.95 -0.92
CA TYR A 74 12.12 16.41 0.23
C TYR A 74 10.60 16.41 0.04
N LYS A 75 10.03 17.45 -0.58
CA LYS A 75 8.61 17.50 -0.96
C LYS A 75 8.25 16.36 -1.92
N ASN A 76 9.08 16.09 -2.92
CA ASN A 76 8.85 14.98 -3.86
C ASN A 76 8.96 13.62 -3.17
N LEU A 77 9.92 13.45 -2.26
CA LEU A 77 10.04 12.26 -1.43
C LEU A 77 8.78 12.05 -0.58
N LYS A 78 8.31 13.10 0.10
CA LYS A 78 7.11 13.01 0.93
C LYS A 78 5.88 12.62 0.11
N LYS A 79 5.69 13.26 -1.05
CA LYS A 79 4.61 12.91 -1.98
C LYS A 79 4.67 11.43 -2.38
N TYR A 80 5.85 10.96 -2.78
CA TYR A 80 6.04 9.55 -3.14
C TYR A 80 5.70 8.61 -1.98
N LEU A 81 6.15 8.93 -0.76
CA LEU A 81 5.88 8.12 0.42
C LEU A 81 4.40 8.11 0.78
N ASP A 82 3.71 9.25 0.67
CA ASP A 82 2.28 9.36 0.93
C ASP A 82 1.47 8.52 -0.08
N GLU A 83 1.85 8.54 -1.36
CA GLU A 83 1.26 7.71 -2.41
C GLU A 83 1.54 6.20 -2.18
N ALA A 84 2.79 5.84 -1.86
CA ALA A 84 3.18 4.45 -1.59
C ALA A 84 2.53 3.88 -0.32
N LEU A 85 2.20 4.74 0.65
CA LEU A 85 1.52 4.37 1.89
C LEU A 85 -0.01 4.52 1.82
N TRP A 86 -0.58 4.80 0.66
CA TRP A 86 -2.01 5.04 0.52
C TRP A 86 -2.86 3.88 1.09
N THR A 87 -2.53 2.63 0.77
CA THR A 87 -3.21 1.44 1.35
C THR A 87 -3.07 1.38 2.86
N PHE A 88 -1.90 1.74 3.41
CA PHE A 88 -1.73 1.84 4.85
C PHE A 88 -2.67 2.89 5.44
N TYR A 89 -2.80 4.08 4.85
CA TYR A 89 -3.71 5.11 5.37
C TYR A 89 -5.19 4.72 5.22
N ALA A 90 -5.58 4.13 4.09
CA ALA A 90 -6.95 3.69 3.84
C ALA A 90 -7.46 2.66 4.86
N PHE A 91 -6.57 1.82 5.40
CA PHE A 91 -6.89 0.84 6.44
C PHE A 91 -6.83 1.40 7.88
N ALA A 92 -6.55 2.69 8.06
CA ALA A 92 -6.42 3.29 9.40
C ALA A 92 -7.69 3.16 10.27
N PRO A 93 -8.92 3.40 9.76
CA PRO A 93 -10.14 3.24 10.56
C PRO A 93 -10.30 1.80 11.06
N LEU A 94 -10.06 0.81 10.19
CA LEU A 94 -10.16 -0.59 10.55
C LEU A 94 -9.07 -1.04 11.52
N ARG A 95 -7.84 -0.51 11.41
CA ARG A 95 -6.78 -0.71 12.42
C ARG A 95 -7.18 -0.14 13.78
N ALA A 96 -7.72 1.07 13.80
CA ALA A 96 -8.14 1.73 15.04
C ALA A 96 -9.27 0.95 15.72
N LEU A 97 -10.28 0.53 14.95
CA LEU A 97 -11.35 -0.32 15.45
C LEU A 97 -10.82 -1.67 15.95
N GLY A 98 -9.95 -2.33 15.19
CA GLY A 98 -9.38 -3.62 15.57
C GLY A 98 -8.55 -3.59 16.86
N ALA A 99 -8.00 -2.43 17.23
CA ALA A 99 -7.31 -2.24 18.51
C ALA A 99 -8.26 -2.16 19.71
N VAL A 100 -9.53 -1.80 19.49
CA VAL A 100 -10.57 -1.67 20.53
C VAL A 100 -11.49 -2.90 20.56
N ASN A 101 -11.92 -3.35 19.39
CA ASN A 101 -12.85 -4.47 19.20
C ASN A 101 -12.49 -5.26 17.92
N ALA A 102 -11.60 -6.24 18.06
CA ALA A 102 -11.12 -7.05 16.94
C ALA A 102 -12.23 -7.84 16.24
N GLN A 103 -13.22 -8.35 16.99
CA GLN A 103 -14.33 -9.11 16.41
C GLN A 103 -15.20 -8.24 15.51
N GLU A 104 -15.60 -7.07 15.99
CA GLU A 104 -16.40 -6.14 15.19
C GLU A 104 -15.65 -5.68 13.93
N ALA A 105 -14.35 -5.44 14.04
CA ALA A 105 -13.53 -5.12 12.87
C ALA A 105 -13.48 -6.28 11.85
N CYS A 106 -13.40 -7.53 12.31
CA CYS A 106 -13.52 -8.70 11.44
C CYS A 106 -14.90 -8.80 10.77
N ASP A 107 -15.98 -8.55 11.51
CA ASP A 107 -17.36 -8.60 11.00
C ASP A 107 -17.61 -7.51 9.95
N ILE A 108 -17.07 -6.32 10.15
CA ILE A 108 -17.13 -5.22 9.18
C ILE A 108 -16.33 -5.56 7.92
N MET A 109 -15.10 -6.05 8.09
CA MET A 109 -14.26 -6.46 6.96
C MET A 109 -14.97 -7.51 6.10
N GLU A 110 -15.62 -8.49 6.72
CA GLU A 110 -16.39 -9.52 6.02
C GLU A 110 -17.63 -8.96 5.32
N GLN A 111 -18.42 -8.13 6.00
CA GLN A 111 -19.59 -7.49 5.38
C GLN A 111 -19.19 -6.67 4.15
N VAL A 112 -18.11 -5.91 4.26
CA VAL A 112 -17.61 -5.08 3.17
C VAL A 112 -17.08 -5.95 2.04
N PHE A 113 -16.22 -6.94 2.33
CA PHE A 113 -15.69 -7.86 1.31
C PHE A 113 -16.80 -8.52 0.49
N ASN A 114 -17.82 -9.05 1.16
CA ASN A 114 -18.96 -9.68 0.49
C ASN A 114 -19.73 -8.70 -0.41
N ARG A 115 -19.83 -7.43 -0.01
CA ARG A 115 -20.69 -6.41 -0.66
C ARG A 115 -19.95 -5.47 -1.61
N SER A 116 -18.62 -5.50 -1.65
CA SER A 116 -17.82 -4.65 -2.54
C SER A 116 -16.88 -5.44 -3.44
N VAL A 117 -16.37 -6.59 -2.98
CA VAL A 117 -15.42 -7.41 -3.73
C VAL A 117 -16.14 -8.57 -4.42
N LEU A 118 -16.89 -9.38 -3.67
CA LEU A 118 -17.59 -10.52 -4.27
C LEU A 118 -18.83 -10.10 -5.06
N ARG A 119 -19.70 -9.29 -4.45
CA ARG A 119 -20.98 -8.87 -5.04
C ARG A 119 -21.27 -7.42 -4.71
N PHE A 120 -21.05 -6.54 -5.67
CA PHE A 120 -21.30 -5.11 -5.49
C PHE A 120 -22.75 -4.84 -5.05
N HIS A 121 -22.89 -4.17 -3.91
CA HIS A 121 -24.15 -3.67 -3.41
C HIS A 121 -24.22 -2.14 -3.62
N PRO A 122 -25.18 -1.61 -4.41
CA PRO A 122 -25.16 -0.21 -4.86
C PRO A 122 -25.19 0.82 -3.75
N ASN A 123 -25.83 0.49 -2.61
CA ASN A 123 -25.95 1.42 -1.49
C ASN A 123 -24.77 1.38 -0.51
N ILE A 124 -23.77 0.50 -0.69
CA ILE A 124 -22.70 0.32 0.30
C ILE A 124 -21.97 1.64 0.59
N MET A 125 -21.78 2.47 -0.44
CA MET A 125 -21.10 3.76 -0.36
C MET A 125 -21.78 4.77 0.59
N GLN A 126 -23.09 4.63 0.80
CA GLN A 126 -23.88 5.52 1.67
C GLN A 126 -23.88 5.05 3.14
N GLU A 127 -23.39 3.84 3.40
CA GLU A 127 -23.42 3.21 4.72
C GLU A 127 -22.10 3.38 5.49
N TYR A 128 -21.24 4.33 5.11
CA TYR A 128 -19.90 4.49 5.68
C TYR A 128 -19.91 4.68 7.21
N GLU A 129 -20.90 5.38 7.76
CA GLU A 129 -21.06 5.58 9.21
C GLU A 129 -21.28 4.25 9.95
N LYS A 130 -22.00 3.29 9.34
CA LYS A 130 -22.23 1.95 9.90
C LYS A 130 -20.91 1.19 10.10
N TYR A 131 -19.88 1.54 9.33
CA TYR A 131 -18.58 0.88 9.35
C TYR A 131 -17.53 1.69 10.12
N HIS A 132 -17.93 2.71 10.89
CA HIS A 132 -17.04 3.59 11.66
C HIS A 132 -16.04 4.39 10.82
N PHE A 133 -16.42 4.75 9.59
CA PHE A 133 -15.63 5.68 8.78
C PHE A 133 -16.14 7.11 8.98
N ASP A 134 -15.22 8.07 9.07
CA ASP A 134 -15.56 9.47 9.34
C ASP A 134 -16.35 10.12 8.19
N ASN A 135 -16.14 9.66 6.96
CA ASN A 135 -16.79 10.20 5.76
C ASN A 135 -16.76 9.19 4.60
N GLY A 136 -17.60 9.44 3.59
CA GLY A 136 -17.70 8.59 2.41
C GLY A 136 -16.41 8.47 1.60
N ASN A 137 -15.56 9.50 1.53
CA ASN A 137 -14.30 9.42 0.79
C ASN A 137 -13.32 8.44 1.47
N ALA A 138 -13.18 8.52 2.80
CA ALA A 138 -12.34 7.59 3.55
C ALA A 138 -12.81 6.14 3.38
N PHE A 139 -14.13 5.93 3.30
CA PHE A 139 -14.68 4.61 3.04
C PHE A 139 -14.42 4.14 1.60
N ILE A 140 -14.60 5.01 0.60
CA ILE A 140 -14.26 4.70 -0.81
C ILE A 140 -12.77 4.35 -0.94
N ASP A 141 -11.89 5.10 -0.28
CA ASP A 141 -10.45 4.80 -0.27
C ASP A 141 -10.18 3.41 0.31
N PHE A 142 -10.84 3.05 1.42
CA PHE A 142 -10.76 1.71 1.99
C PHE A 142 -11.25 0.63 1.02
N LEU A 143 -12.40 0.84 0.37
CA LEU A 143 -12.95 -0.11 -0.60
C LEU A 143 -11.99 -0.34 -1.77
N ASN A 144 -11.46 0.75 -2.34
CA ASN A 144 -10.50 0.70 -3.42
C ASN A 144 -9.18 0.03 -2.99
N ALA A 145 -8.72 0.30 -1.76
CA ALA A 145 -7.51 -0.30 -1.21
C ALA A 145 -7.68 -1.81 -0.99
N GLN A 146 -8.84 -2.23 -0.49
CA GLN A 146 -9.17 -3.64 -0.31
C GLN A 146 -9.26 -4.37 -1.65
N ASP A 147 -9.94 -3.78 -2.64
CA ASP A 147 -10.03 -4.35 -3.99
C ASP A 147 -8.65 -4.46 -4.66
N GLY A 148 -7.85 -3.39 -4.61
CA GLY A 148 -6.48 -3.38 -5.14
C GLY A 148 -5.58 -4.44 -4.49
N LEU A 149 -5.68 -4.63 -3.17
CA LEU A 149 -4.97 -5.70 -2.45
C LEU A 149 -5.40 -7.09 -2.96
N CYS A 150 -6.70 -7.33 -3.08
CA CYS A 150 -7.22 -8.61 -3.59
C CYS A 150 -6.74 -8.87 -5.01
N SER A 151 -6.91 -7.89 -5.90
CA SER A 151 -6.46 -7.95 -7.29
C SER A 151 -4.96 -8.24 -7.42
N TYR A 152 -4.12 -7.61 -6.59
CA TYR A 152 -2.68 -7.86 -6.58
C TYR A 152 -2.34 -9.29 -6.12
N ILE A 153 -2.95 -9.75 -5.02
CA ILE A 153 -2.77 -11.10 -4.48
C ILE A 153 -3.14 -12.16 -5.53
N ILE A 154 -4.31 -12.01 -6.14
CA ILE A 154 -4.83 -12.91 -7.18
C ILE A 154 -3.95 -12.87 -8.43
N GLY A 155 -3.60 -11.68 -8.91
CA GLY A 155 -2.75 -11.50 -10.08
C GLY A 155 -1.35 -12.08 -9.92
N LYS A 156 -0.82 -12.13 -8.69
CA LYS A 156 0.45 -12.78 -8.35
C LYS A 156 0.31 -14.26 -8.00
N THR A 157 -0.91 -14.80 -7.87
CA THR A 157 -1.16 -16.21 -7.47
C THR A 157 -0.40 -16.56 -6.18
N MET A 158 -0.51 -15.68 -5.17
CA MET A 158 0.23 -15.84 -3.92
C MET A 158 -0.28 -17.05 -3.11
N HIS A 159 0.63 -17.78 -2.47
CA HIS A 159 0.29 -18.76 -1.44
C HIS A 159 -0.13 -18.08 -0.13
N TYR A 160 -0.91 -18.77 0.71
CA TYR A 160 -1.47 -18.29 1.98
C TYR A 160 -0.48 -17.49 2.86
N ASP A 161 0.70 -18.04 3.15
CA ASP A 161 1.69 -17.34 4.01
C ASP A 161 2.25 -16.06 3.37
N ALA A 162 2.36 -16.04 2.03
CA ALA A 162 2.77 -14.86 1.30
C ALA A 162 1.67 -13.79 1.32
N MET A 163 0.40 -14.20 1.22
CA MET A 163 -0.76 -13.31 1.39
C MET A 163 -0.76 -12.68 2.78
N LEU A 164 -0.60 -13.47 3.85
CA LEU A 164 -0.53 -12.96 5.21
C LEU A 164 0.56 -11.93 5.40
N SER A 165 1.77 -12.25 4.93
CA SER A 165 2.93 -11.36 5.04
C SER A 165 2.72 -10.07 4.26
N PHE A 166 2.17 -10.17 3.05
CA PHE A 166 1.86 -9.02 2.19
C PHE A 166 0.77 -8.13 2.79
N VAL A 167 -0.37 -8.70 3.19
CA VAL A 167 -1.47 -7.95 3.82
C VAL A 167 -0.97 -7.22 5.06
N HIS A 168 -0.23 -7.89 5.94
CA HIS A 168 0.32 -7.25 7.14
C HIS A 168 1.31 -6.13 6.78
N MET A 169 2.20 -6.36 5.81
CA MET A 169 3.17 -5.36 5.35
C MET A 169 2.48 -4.10 4.82
N GLN A 170 1.42 -4.24 4.03
CA GLN A 170 0.71 -3.12 3.41
C GLN A 170 -0.20 -2.39 4.39
N THR A 171 -0.88 -3.13 5.27
CA THR A 171 -1.98 -2.58 6.07
C THR A 171 -1.65 -2.39 7.54
N ARG A 172 -0.62 -3.05 8.08
CA ARG A 172 -0.34 -3.12 9.54
C ARG A 172 -1.54 -3.56 10.39
N LEU A 173 -2.49 -4.28 9.79
CA LEU A 173 -3.59 -4.85 10.55
C LEU A 173 -3.06 -5.86 11.59
N PRO A 174 -3.77 -6.03 12.72
CA PRO A 174 -3.52 -7.12 13.65
C PRO A 174 -3.62 -8.48 12.94
N LYS A 175 -2.89 -9.48 13.46
CA LYS A 175 -2.79 -10.82 12.86
C LYS A 175 -4.15 -11.46 12.57
N GLU A 176 -5.13 -11.26 13.44
CA GLU A 176 -6.48 -11.82 13.31
C GLU A 176 -7.22 -11.23 12.10
N LEU A 177 -7.15 -9.92 11.92
CA LEU A 177 -7.74 -9.25 10.76
C LEU A 177 -7.01 -9.62 9.46
N CYS A 178 -5.67 -9.74 9.49
CA CYS A 178 -4.92 -10.23 8.33
C CYS A 178 -5.40 -11.64 7.93
N LYS A 179 -5.52 -12.55 8.91
CA LYS A 179 -6.03 -13.90 8.66
C LYS A 179 -7.44 -13.87 8.09
N LYS A 180 -8.35 -13.09 8.67
CA LYS A 180 -9.73 -12.98 8.17
C LYS A 180 -9.77 -12.55 6.71
N LEU A 181 -9.00 -11.53 6.31
CA LEU A 181 -8.92 -11.11 4.92
C LEU A 181 -8.38 -12.22 4.02
N VAL A 182 -7.28 -12.86 4.42
CA VAL A 182 -6.64 -13.92 3.63
C VAL A 182 -7.54 -15.14 3.50
N ASP A 183 -8.24 -15.55 4.56
CA ASP A 183 -9.20 -16.66 4.53
C ASP A 183 -10.34 -16.38 3.54
N MET A 184 -10.83 -15.13 3.47
CA MET A 184 -11.84 -14.73 2.49
C MET A 184 -11.30 -14.74 1.06
N VAL A 185 -10.07 -14.26 0.83
CA VAL A 185 -9.45 -14.28 -0.51
C VAL A 185 -9.16 -15.71 -0.96
N ASP A 186 -8.58 -16.53 -0.10
CA ASP A 186 -8.23 -17.92 -0.40
C ASP A 186 -9.47 -18.78 -0.63
N GLY A 187 -10.48 -18.65 0.25
CA GLY A 187 -11.77 -19.34 0.12
C GLY A 187 -12.54 -18.99 -1.15
N ASN A 188 -12.31 -17.80 -1.73
CA ASN A 188 -12.95 -17.35 -2.97
C ASN A 188 -11.96 -17.23 -4.14
N PHE A 189 -10.76 -17.81 -4.04
CA PHE A 189 -9.65 -17.54 -4.96
C PHE A 189 -10.02 -17.78 -6.43
N ASN A 190 -10.71 -18.88 -6.72
CA ASN A 190 -11.08 -19.24 -8.09
C ASN A 190 -12.09 -18.25 -8.72
N GLU A 191 -13.06 -17.78 -7.93
CA GLU A 191 -14.05 -16.79 -8.39
C GLU A 191 -13.38 -15.44 -8.66
N LEU A 192 -12.57 -14.97 -7.71
CA LEU A 192 -11.81 -13.73 -7.85
C LEU A 192 -10.83 -13.77 -9.03
N ARG A 193 -10.16 -14.91 -9.25
CA ARG A 193 -9.26 -15.12 -10.37
C ARG A 193 -9.98 -15.09 -11.71
N LEU A 194 -11.17 -15.67 -11.80
CA LEU A 194 -11.96 -15.63 -13.02
C LEU A 194 -12.38 -14.20 -13.35
N ASN A 195 -12.88 -13.45 -12.37
CA ASN A 195 -13.25 -12.04 -12.54
C ASN A 195 -12.05 -11.20 -13.00
N TYR A 196 -10.90 -11.36 -12.35
CA TYR A 196 -9.66 -10.70 -12.75
C TYR A 196 -9.25 -11.00 -14.20
N ILE A 197 -9.38 -12.26 -14.66
CA ILE A 197 -9.08 -12.64 -16.05
C ILE A 197 -10.05 -11.94 -17.01
N ILE A 198 -11.36 -11.96 -16.71
CA ILE A 198 -12.39 -11.31 -17.54
C ILE A 198 -12.13 -9.80 -17.67
N GLU A 199 -11.80 -9.13 -16.57
CA GLU A 199 -11.45 -7.70 -16.57
C GLU A 199 -10.23 -7.41 -17.42
N ARG A 200 -9.16 -8.22 -17.30
CA ARG A 200 -7.97 -8.10 -18.13
C ARG A 200 -8.29 -8.28 -19.61
N LEU A 201 -9.07 -9.29 -19.98
CA LEU A 201 -9.50 -9.51 -21.37
C LEU A 201 -10.31 -8.33 -21.90
N ASN A 202 -11.28 -7.83 -21.13
CA ASN A 202 -12.07 -6.66 -21.50
C ASN A 202 -11.22 -5.40 -21.70
N SER A 203 -10.20 -5.21 -20.86
CA SER A 203 -9.28 -4.08 -21.03
C SER A 203 -8.51 -4.16 -22.35
N LEU A 204 -8.04 -5.36 -22.73
CA LEU A 204 -7.34 -5.59 -24.00
C LEU A 204 -8.24 -5.38 -25.22
N CYS A 205 -9.51 -5.78 -25.15
CA CYS A 205 -10.47 -5.55 -26.23
C CYS A 205 -10.74 -4.05 -26.44
N LYS A 206 -10.89 -3.27 -25.37
CA LYS A 206 -11.09 -1.81 -25.45
C LYS A 206 -9.90 -1.06 -26.05
N TYR A 207 -8.68 -1.60 -25.96
CA TYR A 207 -7.50 -1.03 -26.60
C TYR A 207 -7.43 -1.29 -28.11
N ASN A 208 -8.17 -2.28 -28.63
CA ASN A 208 -8.19 -2.60 -30.06
C ASN A 208 -9.28 -1.85 -30.85
N ASP A 209 -10.14 -1.10 -30.16
CA ASP A 209 -11.22 -0.30 -30.74
C ASP A 209 -10.88 1.21 -30.83
N ASN A 210 -9.63 1.59 -30.51
CA ASN A 210 -9.06 2.95 -30.69
C ASN A 210 -7.83 2.88 -31.61
#